data_AF-A0A523M111-F1
#
_entry.id   AF-A0A523M111-F1
#
_cell.length_a   1.000
_cell.length_b   1.000
_cell.length_c   1.000
_cell.angle_alpha   90.00
_cell.angle_beta   90.00
_cell.angle_gamma   90.00
#
_symmetry.space_group_name_H-M   'P 1'
#
loop_
_entity.id
_entity.type
_entity.pdbx_description
1 polymer ?
#
loop_
_entity_poly.entity_id
_entity_poly.type
_entity_poly.pdbx_seq_one_letter_code
_entity_poly.pdbx_strand_id
1 'polypeptide(L)'
;MNAVLIFIVAIPLSVELCGRLLGLRDVWLVRDARPGAVQRLIVPTLVLGVMVSWAAPEHLGTLLSGLLLPPLWQVVTGYAMRLVTRIPRFQARSISSHDRG
;
A
#
# COMPACT_ATOMS: atom_id res chain seq x y z
N MET A 1 -11.90 -17.43 -14.74
CA MET A 1 -12.22 -17.48 -13.30
C MET A 1 -10.99 -17.21 -12.42
N ASN A 2 -9.82 -17.79 -12.73
CA ASN A 2 -8.59 -17.63 -11.94
C ASN A 2 -8.06 -16.19 -11.83
N ALA A 3 -8.15 -15.38 -12.88
CA ALA A 3 -7.64 -14.00 -12.88
C ALA A 3 -8.34 -13.07 -11.86
N VAL A 4 -9.66 -13.20 -11.71
CA VAL A 4 -10.43 -12.37 -10.77
C VAL A 4 -10.09 -12.74 -9.32
N LEU A 5 -9.95 -14.04 -9.01
CA LEU A 5 -9.54 -14.51 -7.70
C LEU A 5 -8.13 -14.03 -7.35
N ILE A 6 -7.21 -14.04 -8.32
CA ILE A 6 -5.86 -13.49 -8.13
C ILE A 6 -5.92 -12.00 -7.77
N PHE A 7 -6.76 -11.22 -8.45
CA PHE A 7 -6.95 -9.80 -8.13
C PHE A 7 -7.51 -9.57 -6.73
N ILE A 8 -8.52 -10.35 -6.33
CA ILE A 8 -9.17 -10.22 -5.01
C ILE A 8 -8.18 -10.46 -3.86
N VAL A 9 -7.20 -11.34 -4.04
CA VAL A 9 -6.20 -11.66 -3.01
C VAL A 9 -4.96 -10.75 -3.13
N ALA A 10 -4.53 -10.44 -4.35
CA ALA A 10 -3.32 -9.64 -4.60
C ALA A 10 -3.47 -8.19 -4.12
N ILE A 11 -4.65 -7.58 -4.25
CA ILE A 11 -4.88 -6.19 -3.82
C ILE A 11 -4.74 -6.04 -2.29
N PRO A 12 -5.47 -6.78 -1.44
CA PRO A 12 -5.30 -6.70 0.02
C PRO A 12 -3.87 -7.02 0.46
N LEU A 13 -3.27 -8.05 -0.14
CA LEU A 13 -1.89 -8.44 0.13
C LEU A 13 -0.90 -7.30 -0.17
N SER A 14 -1.10 -6.61 -1.29
CA SER A 14 -0.30 -5.45 -1.68
C SER A 14 -0.46 -4.29 -0.71
N VAL A 15 -1.69 -3.97 -0.31
CA VAL A 15 -1.97 -2.90 0.67
C VAL A 15 -1.29 -3.23 2.01
N GLU A 16 -1.40 -4.47 2.46
CA GLU A 16 -0.79 -4.92 3.71
C GLU A 16 0.74 -4.91 3.66
N LEU A 17 1.35 -5.41 2.58
CA LEU A 17 2.79 -5.35 2.35
C LEU A 17 3.29 -3.90 2.33
N CYS A 18 2.60 -3.03 1.60
CA CYS A 18 2.96 -1.62 1.50
C CYS A 18 2.90 -0.93 2.88
N GLY A 19 1.81 -1.15 3.63
CA GLY A 19 1.66 -0.62 4.98
C GLY A 19 2.75 -1.13 5.94
N ARG A 20 3.07 -2.43 5.90
CA ARG A 20 4.12 -3.01 6.75
C ARG A 20 5.52 -2.54 6.35
N LEU A 21 5.81 -2.34 5.07
CA LEU A 21 7.07 -1.77 4.59
C LEU A 21 7.25 -0.31 5.02
N LEU A 22 6.18 0.50 4.93
CA LEU A 22 6.19 1.87 5.45
C LEU A 22 6.40 1.90 6.97
N GLY A 23 5.71 1.04 7.70
CA GLY A 23 5.92 0.89 9.15
C GLY A 23 7.34 0.44 9.50
N LEU A 24 7.93 -0.46 8.70
CA LEU A 24 9.31 -0.89 8.91
C LEU A 24 10.31 0.23 8.64
N ARG A 25 10.07 1.07 7.62
CA ARG A 25 10.86 2.27 7.36
C ARG A 25 10.85 3.22 8.56
N ASP A 26 9.67 3.44 9.15
CA ASP A 26 9.52 4.35 10.29
C ASP A 26 10.17 3.77 11.57
N VAL A 27 10.06 2.45 11.76
CA VAL A 27 10.67 1.71 12.88
C VAL A 27 12.19 1.50 12.71
N TRP A 28 12.74 1.68 11.50
CA TRP A 28 14.16 1.44 11.24
C TRP A 28 15.09 2.32 12.09
N LEU A 29 14.60 3.48 12.55
CA LEU A 29 15.32 4.37 13.47
C LEU A 29 15.36 3.87 14.92
N VAL A 30 14.50 2.90 15.30
CA VAL A 30 14.39 2.36 16.67
C VAL A 30 14.88 0.91 16.71
N ARG A 31 16.11 0.69 17.21
CA ARG A 31 16.82 -0.59 17.15
C ARG A 31 16.03 -1.77 17.74
N ASP A 32 15.35 -1.55 18.87
CA ASP A 32 14.65 -2.60 19.61
C ASP A 32 13.31 -3.02 18.97
N ALA A 33 12.74 -2.17 18.12
CA ALA A 33 11.46 -2.45 17.46
C ALA A 33 11.63 -3.11 16.07
N ARG A 34 12.85 -3.15 15.52
CA ARG A 34 13.18 -3.80 14.24
C ARG A 34 12.79 -5.28 14.17
N PRO A 35 13.07 -6.14 15.16
CA PRO A 35 12.75 -7.56 15.07
C PRO A 35 11.24 -7.80 14.94
N GLY A 36 10.45 -7.09 15.74
CA GLY A 36 8.98 -7.17 15.69
C GLY A 36 8.42 -6.66 14.36
N ALA A 37 9.01 -5.62 13.77
CA ALA A 37 8.62 -5.12 12.45
C ALA A 37 8.95 -6.12 11.32
N VAL A 38 10.12 -6.76 11.37
CA VAL A 38 10.51 -7.80 10.40
C VAL A 38 9.63 -9.05 10.54
N GLN A 39 9.32 -9.47 11.77
CA GLN A 39 8.45 -10.62 12.02
C GLN A 39 7.05 -10.43 11.41
N ARG A 40 6.56 -9.18 11.41
CA ARG A 40 5.31 -8.82 10.75
C ARG A 40 5.39 -8.97 9.22
N LEU A 41 6.54 -8.93 8.58
CA LEU A 41 6.60 -9.17 7.12
C LEU A 41 6.49 -10.65 6.74
N ILE A 42 6.80 -11.56 7.64
CA ILE A 42 6.89 -13.01 7.34
C ILE A 42 5.60 -13.55 6.71
N VAL A 43 4.45 -13.30 7.34
CA VAL A 43 3.16 -13.83 6.87
C VAL A 43 2.81 -13.32 5.46
N PRO A 44 2.76 -12.01 5.20
CA PRO A 44 2.44 -11.53 3.85
C PRO A 44 3.51 -11.91 2.81
N THR A 45 4.79 -12.04 3.17
CA THR A 45 5.80 -12.56 2.25
C THR A 45 5.59 -14.04 1.91
N LEU A 46 5.19 -14.86 2.88
CA LEU A 46 4.83 -16.26 2.63
C LEU A 46 3.61 -16.38 1.72
N VAL A 47 2.55 -15.59 1.98
CA VAL A 47 1.34 -15.58 1.15
C VAL A 47 1.67 -15.17 -0.29
N LEU A 48 2.56 -14.19 -0.48
CA LEU A 48 3.07 -13.81 -1.80
C LEU A 48 3.81 -14.98 -2.48
N GLY A 49 4.69 -15.66 -1.75
CA GLY A 49 5.41 -16.83 -2.26
C GLY A 49 4.47 -17.95 -2.72
N VAL A 50 3.44 -18.24 -1.92
CA VAL A 50 2.39 -19.21 -2.28
C VAL A 50 1.66 -18.75 -3.54
N MET A 51 1.22 -17.49 -3.62
CA MET A 51 0.54 -16.98 -4.81
C MET A 51 1.40 -17.06 -6.06
N VAL A 52 2.69 -16.72 -5.98
CA VAL A 52 3.62 -16.81 -7.12
C VAL A 52 3.83 -18.26 -7.55
N SER A 53 3.94 -19.19 -6.59
CA SER A 53 4.11 -20.62 -6.89
C SER A 53 2.86 -21.27 -7.51
N TRP A 54 1.67 -20.75 -7.17
CA TRP A 54 0.38 -21.22 -7.68
C TRP A 54 -0.08 -20.51 -8.95
N ALA A 55 0.40 -19.29 -9.21
CA ALA A 55 0.04 -18.54 -10.39
C ALA A 55 0.64 -19.21 -11.62
N ALA A 56 -0.22 -19.74 -12.48
CA ALA A 56 0.20 -20.19 -13.80
C ALA A 56 0.86 -19.02 -14.58
N PRO A 57 1.81 -19.29 -15.48
CA PRO A 57 2.58 -18.25 -16.17
C PRO A 57 1.69 -17.20 -16.86
N GLU A 58 0.57 -17.63 -17.43
CA GLU A 58 -0.44 -16.80 -18.08
C GLU A 58 -1.14 -15.80 -17.15
N HIS A 59 -1.00 -15.94 -15.83
CA HIS A 59 -1.62 -15.08 -14.83
C HIS A 59 -0.61 -14.23 -14.04
N LEU A 60 0.69 -14.34 -14.34
CA LEU A 60 1.73 -13.50 -13.72
C LEU A 60 1.47 -12.00 -13.97
N GLY A 61 1.02 -11.61 -15.16
CA GLY A 61 0.67 -10.22 -15.44
C GLY A 61 -0.49 -9.72 -14.59
N THR A 62 -1.49 -10.58 -14.33
CA THR A 62 -2.63 -10.28 -13.45
C THR A 62 -2.19 -10.15 -11.99
N LEU A 63 -1.33 -11.05 -11.54
CA LEU A 63 -0.75 -10.99 -10.19
C LEU A 63 0.08 -9.70 -10.00
N LEU A 64 0.96 -9.38 -10.94
CA LEU A 64 1.79 -8.18 -10.91
C LEU A 64 0.95 -6.90 -10.95
N SER A 65 -0.07 -6.84 -11.79
CA SER A 65 -0.98 -5.68 -11.82
C SER A 65 -1.75 -5.54 -10.51
N GLY A 66 -2.30 -6.62 -9.95
CA GLY A 66 -2.93 -6.59 -8.63
C GLY A 66 -1.99 -6.18 -7.50
N LEU A 67 -0.70 -6.54 -7.60
CA LEU A 67 0.32 -6.16 -6.62
C LEU A 67 0.82 -4.71 -6.78
N LEU A 68 0.90 -4.20 -8.00
CA LEU A 68 1.46 -2.86 -8.28
C LEU A 68 0.41 -1.76 -8.30
N LEU A 69 -0.84 -2.07 -8.62
CA LEU A 69 -1.91 -1.07 -8.73
C LEU A 69 -2.10 -0.31 -7.40
N PRO A 70 -2.18 -0.96 -6.22
CA PRO A 70 -2.35 -0.24 -4.95
C PRO A 70 -1.20 0.71 -4.59
N PRO A 71 0.09 0.32 -4.63
CA PRO A 71 1.19 1.23 -4.29
C PRO A 71 1.33 2.34 -5.33
N LEU A 72 1.14 2.06 -6.62
CA LEU A 72 1.14 3.10 -7.66
C LEU A 72 0.02 4.11 -7.42
N TRP A 73 -1.18 3.63 -7.07
CA TRP A 73 -2.29 4.50 -6.73
C TRP A 73 -2.01 5.37 -5.51
N GLN A 74 -1.37 4.82 -4.47
CA GLN A 74 -0.95 5.59 -3.29
C GLN A 74 0.07 6.69 -3.65
N VAL A 75 1.02 6.41 -4.55
CA VAL A 75 1.95 7.43 -5.04
C VAL A 75 1.20 8.53 -5.78
N VAL A 76 0.33 8.18 -6.73
CA VAL A 76 -0.44 9.14 -7.53
C VAL A 76 -1.32 10.01 -6.64
N THR A 77 -2.09 9.41 -5.74
CA THR A 77 -2.97 10.12 -4.80
C THR A 77 -2.18 10.98 -3.81
N GLY A 78 -1.04 10.49 -3.32
CA GLY A 78 -0.14 11.27 -2.47
C GLY A 78 0.41 12.50 -3.17
N TYR A 79 0.83 12.38 -4.43
CA TYR A 79 1.27 13.53 -5.23
C TYR A 79 0.11 14.49 -5.55
N ALA A 80 -1.05 13.97 -5.91
CA ALA A 80 -2.25 14.77 -6.15
C ALA A 80 -2.62 15.58 -4.89
N MET A 81 -2.59 14.97 -3.71
CA MET A 81 -2.87 15.65 -2.45
C MET A 81 -1.81 16.73 -2.15
N ARG A 82 -0.53 16.45 -2.37
CA ARG A 82 0.53 17.46 -2.26
C ARG A 82 0.30 18.65 -3.21
N LEU A 83 -0.14 18.39 -4.43
CA LEU A 83 -0.47 19.44 -5.40
C LEU A 83 -1.66 20.28 -4.90
N VAL A 84 -2.73 19.64 -4.42
CA VAL A 84 -3.92 20.31 -3.87
C VAL A 84 -3.56 21.17 -2.66
N THR A 85 -2.75 20.64 -1.73
CA THR A 85 -2.33 21.39 -0.53
C THR A 85 -1.44 22.60 -0.82
N ARG A 86 -0.79 22.67 -2.00
CA ARG A 86 -0.03 23.85 -2.44
C ARG A 86 -0.89 24.96 -3.02
N ILE A 87 -2.16 24.70 -3.30
CA ILE A 87 -3.08 25.70 -3.86
C ILE A 87 -3.78 26.41 -2.68
N PRO A 88 -3.46 27.69 -2.41
CA PRO A 88 -3.96 28.41 -1.23
C PRO A 88 -5.49 28.55 -1.19
N ARG A 89 -6.18 28.47 -2.34
CA ARG A 89 -7.66 28.45 -2.42
C ARG A 89 -8.29 27.25 -1.70
N PHE A 90 -7.60 26.11 -1.57
CA PHE A 90 -8.12 24.93 -0.87
C PHE A 90 -7.77 24.91 0.62
N GLN A 91 -6.68 25.56 1.04
CA GLN A 91 -6.35 25.72 2.46
C GLN A 91 -7.34 26.63 3.18
N ALA A 92 -7.73 27.76 2.56
CA ALA A 92 -8.62 28.75 3.17
C ALA A 92 -10.02 28.20 3.51
N ARG A 93 -10.54 27.24 2.74
CA ARG A 93 -11.84 26.61 3.02
C ARG A 93 -11.83 25.65 4.21
N SER A 94 -10.68 25.03 4.51
CA SER A 94 -10.57 24.08 5.63
C SER A 94 -10.49 24.76 6.99
N ILE A 95 -9.91 25.97 7.04
CA ILE A 95 -9.80 26.77 8.27
C ILE A 95 -11.13 27.46 8.58
N SER A 96 -11.82 27.99 7.57
CA SER A 96 -13.09 28.70 7.79
C SER A 96 -14.27 27.80 8.19
N SER A 97 -14.18 26.49 7.97
CA SER A 97 -15.23 25.53 8.39
C SER A 97 -15.04 25.02 9.81
N HIS A 98 -13.87 25.24 10.43
CA HIS A 98 -13.60 24.79 11.80
C HIS A 98 -13.99 25.84 12.86
N ASP A 99 -14.16 27.11 12.46
CA ASP A 99 -14.54 28.24 13.34
C ASP A 99 -16.06 28.52 13.40
N ARG A 100 -16.90 27.61 12.89
CA ARG A 100 -18.37 27.72 12.95
C ARG A 100 -19.06 26.50 13.57
N GLY A 101 -18.39 25.84 14.52
CA GLY A 101 -18.96 24.81 15.39
C GLY A 101 -19.12 25.31 16.81
#